data_AF-A0A960UVN4-F1
#
_entry.id   AF-A0A960UVN4-F1
#
_cell.length_a   1.000
_cell.length_b   1.000
_cell.length_c   1.000
_cell.angle_alpha   90.00
_cell.angle_beta   90.00
_cell.angle_gamma   90.00
#
_symmetry.space_group_name_H-M   'P 1'
#
loop_
_entity.id
_entity.type
_entity.pdbx_description
1 polymer ?
#
loop_
_entity_poly.entity_id
_entity_poly.type
_entity_poly.pdbx_seq_one_letter_code
_entity_poly.pdbx_strand_id
1 'polypeptide(L)'
;MRILFGLLFVLLLSGCSLIVTGPETYEQSQRDALLPQFAPLEGPLRIYWNEHRIPFIEAESEADLAVGIGIVHAHLRGAQLELFRRVVRGRLAESFGPLAADIDHTLRIMELGRASAAILADMDPETRDYLESYVKGLNHTLKIQKEQGLKWPVLEALDIEPQYWSQEDVVAVWRLFSADVNWFRFYQALSVEGQDPEQSWRELRRRSSSVSTFRNLPQKQRVLAGIFLTLSRSGSNSMVIDGRHSASGRPMIAS
;
A
#
# COMPACT_ATOMS: atom_id res chain seq x y z
N MET A 1 16.54 3.63 24.34
CA MET A 1 16.48 3.84 22.88
C MET A 1 17.14 2.73 22.04
N ARG A 2 18.31 2.19 22.41
CA ARG A 2 18.95 1.07 21.67
C ARG A 2 18.24 -0.29 21.79
N ILE A 3 17.50 -0.51 22.87
CA ILE A 3 16.78 -1.78 23.14
C ILE A 3 15.48 -1.87 22.31
N LEU A 4 14.79 -0.75 22.07
CA LEU A 4 13.60 -0.71 21.20
C LEU A 4 13.92 -1.04 19.73
N PHE A 5 15.08 -0.57 19.25
CA PHE A 5 15.57 -0.87 17.90
C PHE A 5 15.99 -2.34 17.73
N GLY A 6 16.54 -2.94 18.79
CA GLY A 6 16.83 -4.38 18.82
C GLY A 6 15.58 -5.24 18.81
N LEU A 7 14.53 -4.85 19.54
CA LEU A 7 13.24 -5.53 19.57
C LEU A 7 12.49 -5.43 18.23
N LEU A 8 12.45 -4.24 17.60
CA LEU A 8 11.84 -4.06 16.28
C LEU A 8 12.55 -4.89 15.19
N PHE A 9 13.88 -5.00 15.29
CA PHE A 9 14.69 -5.78 14.34
C PHE A 9 14.58 -7.29 14.56
N VAL A 10 14.47 -7.75 15.82
CA VAL A 10 14.16 -9.14 16.15
C VAL A 10 12.76 -9.51 15.68
N LEU A 11 11.77 -8.61 15.81
CA LEU A 11 10.40 -8.81 15.32
C LEU A 11 10.27 -8.85 13.80
N LEU A 12 11.17 -8.18 13.08
CA LEU A 12 11.22 -8.22 11.61
C LEU A 12 11.98 -9.46 11.08
N LEU A 13 12.90 -10.05 11.86
CA LEU A 13 13.70 -11.20 11.44
C LEU A 13 13.13 -12.57 11.83
N SER A 14 12.32 -12.67 12.90
CA SER A 14 11.74 -13.94 13.34
C SER A 14 10.42 -14.32 12.65
N GLY A 15 10.03 -13.56 11.62
CA GLY A 15 8.72 -13.68 10.98
C GLY A 15 7.61 -13.35 11.97
N CYS A 16 6.42 -12.99 11.47
CA CYS A 16 5.29 -12.68 12.34
C CYS A 16 4.86 -13.84 13.27
N SER A 17 5.49 -15.01 13.21
CA SER A 17 5.23 -16.21 14.01
C SER A 17 5.34 -16.05 15.53
N LEU A 18 6.07 -15.06 16.06
CA LEU A 18 6.22 -14.88 17.53
C LEU A 18 5.34 -13.77 18.13
N ILE A 19 4.71 -12.91 17.30
CA ILE A 19 3.68 -11.93 17.73
C ILE A 19 2.27 -12.36 17.33
N VAL A 20 2.13 -13.29 16.40
CA VAL A 20 0.83 -13.91 16.11
C VAL A 20 0.49 -14.87 17.25
N THR A 21 -0.10 -14.34 18.33
CA THR A 21 -1.35 -14.97 18.76
C THR A 21 -2.16 -15.09 17.48
N GLY A 22 -2.58 -16.31 17.11
CA GLY A 22 -3.41 -16.50 15.91
C GLY A 22 -4.41 -15.35 15.83
N PRO A 23 -4.58 -14.68 14.67
CA PRO A 23 -5.40 -13.47 14.59
C PRO A 23 -6.67 -13.72 15.36
N GLU A 24 -7.00 -12.82 16.31
CA GLU A 24 -8.18 -12.97 17.17
C GLU A 24 -9.30 -13.54 16.31
N THR A 25 -9.79 -14.71 16.71
CA THR A 25 -10.90 -15.34 16.02
C THR A 25 -12.12 -14.52 16.38
N TYR A 26 -12.30 -13.39 15.69
CA TYR A 26 -13.57 -12.67 15.70
C TYR A 26 -14.61 -13.64 15.19
N GLU A 27 -15.63 -13.89 16.01
CA GLU A 27 -16.84 -14.57 15.57
C GLU A 27 -17.43 -13.79 14.39
N GLN A 28 -18.16 -14.49 13.50
CA GLN A 28 -18.78 -13.86 12.33
C GLN A 28 -19.63 -12.64 12.73
N SER A 29 -20.35 -12.73 13.85
CA SER A 29 -21.15 -11.65 14.44
C SER A 29 -20.34 -10.39 14.76
N GLN A 30 -19.10 -10.55 15.27
CA GLN A 30 -18.22 -9.44 15.58
C GLN A 30 -17.65 -8.82 14.30
N ARG A 31 -17.42 -9.62 13.24
CA ARG A 31 -16.95 -9.13 11.94
C ARG A 31 -18.03 -8.38 11.18
N ASP A 32 -19.25 -8.91 11.21
CA ASP A 32 -20.42 -8.26 10.61
C ASP A 32 -20.72 -6.94 11.35
N ALA A 33 -20.49 -6.89 12.67
CA ALA A 33 -20.57 -5.64 13.44
C ALA A 33 -19.47 -4.62 13.10
N LEU A 34 -18.33 -5.06 12.55
CA LEU A 34 -17.25 -4.19 12.09
C LEU A 34 -17.50 -3.63 10.68
N LEU A 35 -18.47 -4.19 9.96
CA LEU A 35 -18.93 -3.61 8.71
C LEU A 35 -19.83 -2.40 9.00
N PRO A 36 -19.65 -1.30 8.27
CA PRO A 36 -20.63 -0.22 8.28
C PRO A 36 -22.05 -0.74 8.04
N GLN A 37 -22.98 -0.43 8.95
CA GLN A 37 -24.38 -0.85 8.83
C GLN A 37 -25.13 -0.15 7.70
N PHE A 38 -24.62 1.02 7.28
CA PHE A 38 -25.17 1.83 6.19
C PHE A 38 -24.00 2.30 5.34
N ALA A 39 -24.16 2.38 4.04
CA ALA A 39 -23.18 2.96 3.13
C ALA A 39 -23.90 3.91 2.16
N PRO A 40 -23.20 4.88 1.55
CA PRO A 40 -23.79 5.76 0.54
C PRO A 40 -23.98 4.96 -0.76
N LEU A 41 -25.11 4.27 -0.85
CA LEU A 41 -25.41 3.33 -1.94
C LEU A 41 -26.66 3.73 -2.69
N GLU A 42 -26.73 3.33 -3.96
CA GLU A 42 -27.92 3.44 -4.80
C GLU A 42 -28.77 2.17 -4.75
N GLY A 43 -28.12 1.00 -4.64
CA GLY A 43 -28.75 -0.31 -4.51
C GLY A 43 -28.26 -1.12 -3.29
N PRO A 44 -28.70 -2.39 -3.16
CA PRO A 44 -28.25 -3.27 -2.09
C PRO A 44 -26.77 -3.65 -2.28
N LEU A 45 -26.02 -3.59 -1.17
CA LEU A 45 -24.64 -4.07 -1.06
C LEU A 45 -24.55 -5.15 0.01
N ARG A 46 -23.94 -6.28 -0.32
CA ARG A 46 -23.68 -7.36 0.64
C ARG A 46 -22.19 -7.61 0.72
N ILE A 47 -21.65 -7.47 1.94
CA ILE A 47 -20.28 -7.86 2.26
C ILE A 47 -20.36 -9.04 3.23
N TYR A 48 -19.69 -10.14 2.90
CA TYR A 48 -19.64 -11.33 3.75
C TYR A 48 -18.27 -11.98 3.69
N TRP A 49 -18.00 -12.87 4.64
CA TRP A 49 -16.69 -13.52 4.78
C TRP A 49 -16.85 -15.03 4.72
N ASN A 50 -15.94 -15.72 4.03
CA ASN A 50 -15.88 -17.17 4.13
C ASN A 50 -15.12 -17.63 5.38
N GLU A 51 -15.07 -18.94 5.61
CA GLU A 51 -14.36 -19.57 6.73
C GLU A 51 -12.86 -19.24 6.81
N HIS A 52 -12.26 -18.86 5.67
CA HIS A 52 -10.86 -18.44 5.58
C HIS A 52 -10.65 -16.94 5.78
N ARG A 53 -11.71 -16.19 6.10
CA ARG A 53 -11.69 -14.74 6.31
C ARG A 53 -11.31 -14.00 5.03
N ILE A 54 -11.81 -14.48 3.89
CA ILE A 54 -11.74 -13.78 2.61
C ILE A 54 -13.05 -13.02 2.42
N PRO A 55 -13.01 -11.70 2.14
CA PRO A 55 -14.21 -10.92 1.91
C PRO A 55 -14.76 -11.18 0.51
N PHE A 56 -16.07 -11.28 0.42
CA PHE A 56 -16.85 -11.26 -0.80
C PHE A 56 -17.74 -10.03 -0.78
N ILE A 57 -17.89 -9.41 -1.94
CA ILE A 57 -18.66 -8.18 -2.12
C ILE A 57 -19.60 -8.42 -3.30
N GLU A 58 -20.90 -8.34 -3.04
CA GLU A 58 -21.96 -8.44 -4.05
C GLU A 58 -22.71 -7.10 -4.08
N ALA A 59 -22.89 -6.54 -5.28
CA ALA A 59 -23.59 -5.29 -5.50
C ALA A 59 -24.34 -5.31 -6.83
N GLU A 60 -25.40 -4.51 -6.95
CA GLU A 60 -26.20 -4.40 -8.19
C GLU A 60 -25.61 -3.41 -9.21
N SER A 61 -24.68 -2.55 -8.79
CA SER A 61 -24.00 -1.57 -9.63
C SER A 61 -22.49 -1.55 -9.39
N GLU A 62 -21.72 -1.09 -10.39
CA GLU A 62 -20.27 -0.92 -10.23
C GLU A 62 -19.91 0.18 -9.22
N ALA A 63 -20.75 1.22 -9.11
CA ALA A 63 -20.58 2.28 -8.12
C ALA A 63 -20.71 1.74 -6.68
N ASP A 64 -21.76 0.97 -6.40
CA ASP A 64 -21.95 0.33 -5.09
C ASP A 64 -20.85 -0.70 -4.80
N LEU A 65 -20.40 -1.43 -5.83
CA LEU A 65 -19.26 -2.35 -5.72
C LEU A 65 -17.99 -1.59 -5.31
N ALA A 66 -17.70 -0.45 -5.95
CA ALA A 66 -16.55 0.39 -5.63
C ALA A 66 -16.60 0.88 -4.17
N VAL A 67 -17.78 1.33 -3.70
CA VAL A 67 -18.01 1.69 -2.29
C VAL A 67 -17.68 0.50 -1.38
N GLY A 68 -18.17 -0.69 -1.70
CA GLY A 68 -17.90 -1.91 -0.93
C GLY A 68 -16.42 -2.26 -0.86
N ILE A 69 -15.69 -2.14 -1.97
CA ILE A 69 -14.23 -2.37 -2.02
C ILE A 69 -13.51 -1.34 -1.13
N GLY A 70 -13.92 -0.07 -1.20
CA GLY A 70 -13.40 1.00 -0.34
C GLY A 70 -13.59 0.69 1.14
N ILE A 71 -14.79 0.24 1.53
CA ILE A 71 -15.09 -0.16 2.91
C ILE A 71 -14.18 -1.29 3.38
N VAL A 72 -14.05 -2.36 2.58
CA VAL A 72 -13.23 -3.53 2.93
C VAL A 72 -11.74 -3.15 3.00
N HIS A 73 -11.25 -2.33 2.08
CA HIS A 73 -9.87 -1.85 2.10
C HIS A 73 -9.56 -0.96 3.30
N ALA A 74 -10.43 -0.01 3.63
CA ALA A 74 -10.24 0.80 4.83
C ALA A 74 -10.28 -0.08 6.09
N HIS A 75 -11.24 -1.00 6.19
CA HIS A 75 -11.37 -1.90 7.33
C HIS A 75 -10.10 -2.73 7.54
N LEU A 76 -9.62 -3.42 6.50
CA LEU A 76 -8.48 -4.33 6.62
C LEU A 76 -7.12 -3.66 6.58
N ARG A 77 -6.99 -2.58 5.79
CA ARG A 77 -5.71 -1.99 5.39
C ARG A 77 -5.63 -0.49 5.66
N GLY A 78 -6.58 0.11 6.38
CA GLY A 78 -6.63 1.56 6.58
C GLY A 78 -5.35 2.16 7.16
N ALA A 79 -4.73 1.51 8.15
CA ALA A 79 -3.40 1.92 8.64
C ALA A 79 -2.33 1.87 7.55
N GLN A 80 -2.33 0.82 6.73
CA GLN A 80 -1.38 0.65 5.65
C GLN A 80 -1.57 1.74 4.57
N LEU A 81 -2.83 2.02 4.21
CA LEU A 81 -3.18 3.08 3.27
C LEU A 81 -2.73 4.45 3.80
N GLU A 82 -2.99 4.77 5.07
CA GLU A 82 -2.56 6.04 5.68
C GLU A 82 -1.05 6.21 5.62
N LEU A 83 -0.29 5.15 5.96
CA LEU A 83 1.16 5.16 5.89
C LEU A 83 1.64 5.38 4.45
N PHE A 84 1.02 4.72 3.45
CA PHE A 84 1.36 4.97 2.04
C PHE A 84 1.06 6.40 1.61
N ARG A 85 -0.05 7.00 2.03
CA ARG A 85 -0.33 8.41 1.75
C ARG A 85 0.77 9.32 2.29
N ARG A 86 1.28 9.04 3.49
CA ARG A 86 2.40 9.79 4.08
C ARG A 86 3.71 9.57 3.34
N VAL A 87 4.00 8.35 2.87
CA VAL A 87 5.15 8.07 1.98
C VAL A 87 5.04 8.94 0.71
N VAL A 88 3.91 8.92 0.03
CA VAL A 88 3.75 9.66 -1.23
C VAL A 88 3.92 11.17 -1.08
N ARG A 89 3.59 11.72 0.09
CA ARG A 89 3.74 13.14 0.41
C ARG A 89 5.09 13.48 1.07
N GLY A 90 5.95 12.50 1.34
CA GLY A 90 7.19 12.69 2.10
C GLY A 90 6.93 13.31 3.48
N ARG A 91 6.10 12.63 4.29
CA ARG A 91 5.69 13.06 5.64
C ARG A 91 5.99 12.01 6.72
N LEU A 92 7.00 11.17 6.51
CA LEU A 92 7.38 10.13 7.46
C LEU A 92 8.07 10.71 8.70
N ALA A 93 8.79 11.83 8.58
CA ALA A 93 9.48 12.47 9.70
C ALA A 93 8.52 12.99 10.78
N GLU A 94 7.24 13.17 10.47
CA GLU A 94 6.21 13.51 11.45
C GLU A 94 6.04 12.43 12.53
N SER A 95 6.25 11.16 12.17
CA SER A 95 6.08 10.03 13.11
C SER A 95 7.41 9.34 13.47
N PHE A 96 8.39 9.38 12.57
CA PHE A 96 9.69 8.72 12.76
C PHE A 96 10.85 9.69 13.08
N GLY A 97 10.54 10.98 13.17
CA GLY A 97 11.49 12.03 13.53
C GLY A 97 12.61 12.24 12.49
N PRO A 98 13.74 12.86 12.89
CA PRO A 98 14.80 13.28 11.97
C PRO A 98 15.43 12.15 11.14
N LEU A 99 15.30 10.90 11.59
CA LEU A 99 15.81 9.73 10.85
C LEU A 99 15.10 9.53 9.50
N ALA A 100 13.88 10.06 9.35
CA ALA A 100 13.12 9.99 8.11
C ALA A 100 13.25 11.26 7.24
N ALA A 101 13.97 12.31 7.69
CA ALA A 101 14.06 13.59 6.98
C ALA A 101 14.70 13.46 5.59
N ASP A 102 15.78 12.67 5.46
CA ASP A 102 16.43 12.42 4.17
C ASP A 102 15.49 11.67 3.19
N ILE A 103 14.61 10.82 3.73
CA ILE A 103 13.59 10.08 2.98
C ILE A 103 12.53 11.04 2.45
N ASP A 104 11.99 11.86 3.35
CA ASP A 104 10.97 12.85 3.03
C ASP A 104 11.46 13.84 1.99
N HIS A 105 12.69 14.33 2.13
CA HIS A 105 13.32 15.21 1.16
C HIS A 105 13.36 14.57 -0.23
N THR A 106 13.76 13.30 -0.30
CA THR A 106 13.81 12.54 -1.55
C THR A 106 12.42 12.33 -2.16
N LEU A 107 11.44 11.91 -1.36
CA LEU A 107 10.05 11.69 -1.80
C LEU A 107 9.42 12.98 -2.32
N ARG A 108 9.78 14.11 -1.70
CA ARG A 108 9.36 15.45 -2.13
C ARG A 108 10.06 15.90 -3.42
N ILE A 109 11.28 15.47 -3.71
CA ILE A 109 11.91 15.71 -5.02
C ILE A 109 11.19 14.92 -6.13
N MET A 110 10.81 13.67 -5.86
CA MET A 110 10.10 12.83 -6.83
C MET A 110 8.67 13.31 -7.11
N GLU A 111 8.07 14.09 -6.21
CA GLU A 111 6.75 14.71 -6.36
C GLU A 111 5.66 13.74 -6.88
N LEU A 112 5.57 12.55 -6.28
CA LEU A 112 4.65 11.49 -6.72
C LEU A 112 3.17 11.90 -6.67
N GLY A 113 2.79 12.94 -5.91
CA GLY A 113 1.45 13.49 -5.92
C GLY A 113 1.18 14.57 -6.97
N ARG A 114 2.19 15.16 -7.61
CA ARG A 114 2.03 16.37 -8.45
C ARG A 114 1.13 16.14 -9.65
N ALA A 115 1.26 15.00 -10.31
CA ALA A 115 0.47 14.69 -11.50
C ALA A 115 -0.95 14.18 -11.18
N SER A 116 -1.31 13.97 -9.91
CA SER A 116 -2.59 13.33 -9.56
C SER A 116 -3.81 14.09 -10.08
N ALA A 117 -3.84 15.42 -9.93
CA ALA A 117 -4.95 16.24 -10.43
C ALA A 117 -5.05 16.19 -11.97
N ALA A 118 -3.91 16.23 -12.67
CA ALA A 118 -3.88 16.15 -14.13
C ALA A 118 -4.34 14.77 -14.62
N ILE A 119 -3.89 13.69 -13.96
CA ILE A 119 -4.34 12.32 -14.26
C ILE A 119 -5.84 12.17 -14.04
N LEU A 120 -6.37 12.67 -12.92
CA LEU A 120 -7.81 12.64 -12.67
C LEU A 120 -8.60 13.41 -13.73
N ALA A 121 -8.10 14.57 -14.15
CA ALA A 121 -8.74 15.38 -15.19
C ALA A 121 -8.75 14.69 -16.56
N ASP A 122 -7.74 13.87 -16.85
CA ASP A 122 -7.60 13.11 -18.09
C ASP A 122 -8.34 11.76 -18.08
N MET A 123 -8.67 11.22 -16.90
CA MET A 123 -9.51 10.01 -16.77
C MET A 123 -10.88 10.22 -17.42
N ASP A 124 -11.37 9.18 -18.08
CA ASP A 124 -12.74 9.13 -18.56
C ASP A 124 -13.74 9.25 -17.39
N PRO A 125 -14.96 9.75 -17.64
CA PRO A 125 -15.94 9.98 -16.58
C PRO A 125 -16.27 8.72 -15.77
N GLU A 126 -16.40 7.57 -16.41
CA GLU A 126 -16.76 6.31 -15.76
C GLU A 126 -15.69 5.87 -14.76
N THR A 127 -14.41 5.90 -15.15
CA THR A 127 -13.28 5.63 -14.25
C THR A 127 -13.23 6.62 -13.08
N ARG A 128 -13.48 7.90 -13.34
CA ARG A 128 -13.49 8.94 -12.31
C ARG A 128 -14.60 8.70 -11.29
N ASP A 129 -15.81 8.39 -11.76
CA ASP A 129 -16.98 8.15 -10.91
C ASP A 129 -16.82 6.86 -10.08
N TYR A 130 -16.23 5.81 -10.67
CA TYR A 130 -15.85 4.60 -9.94
C TYR A 130 -14.85 4.91 -8.82
N LEU A 131 -13.82 5.71 -9.11
CA LEU A 131 -12.82 6.12 -8.12
C LEU A 131 -13.42 7.00 -7.02
N GLU A 132 -14.37 7.88 -7.35
CA GLU A 132 -15.09 8.67 -6.35
C GLU A 132 -15.89 7.76 -5.42
N SER A 133 -16.58 6.77 -5.97
CA SER A 133 -17.36 5.78 -5.23
C SER A 133 -16.47 4.93 -4.30
N TYR A 134 -15.29 4.52 -4.77
CA TYR A 134 -14.29 3.89 -3.94
C TYR A 134 -13.83 4.78 -2.76
N VAL A 135 -13.59 6.06 -3.01
CA VAL A 135 -13.22 7.03 -1.96
C VAL A 135 -14.35 7.25 -0.96
N LYS A 136 -15.62 7.27 -1.41
CA LYS A 136 -16.79 7.31 -0.51
C LYS A 136 -16.77 6.13 0.46
N GLY A 137 -16.46 4.92 -0.01
CA GLY A 137 -16.29 3.74 0.84
C GLY A 137 -15.19 3.89 1.89
N LEU A 138 -13.99 4.32 1.48
CA LEU A 138 -12.87 4.57 2.39
C LEU A 138 -13.23 5.56 3.50
N ASN A 139 -13.82 6.69 3.09
CA ASN A 139 -14.18 7.78 4.00
C ASN A 139 -15.33 7.42 4.92
N HIS A 140 -16.25 6.60 4.45
CA HIS A 140 -17.35 6.10 5.25
C HIS A 140 -16.84 5.25 6.43
N THR A 141 -15.95 4.29 6.17
CA THR A 141 -15.33 3.49 7.24
C THR A 141 -14.52 4.35 8.20
N LEU A 142 -13.75 5.31 7.69
CA LEU A 142 -12.99 6.23 8.52
C LEU A 142 -13.90 7.06 9.44
N LYS A 143 -15.03 7.55 8.92
CA LYS A 143 -16.01 8.29 9.71
C LYS A 143 -16.53 7.47 10.87
N ILE A 144 -16.98 6.23 10.61
CA ILE A 144 -17.49 5.33 11.65
C ILE A 144 -16.42 5.06 12.71
N GLN A 145 -15.18 4.78 12.31
CA GLN A 145 -14.10 4.55 13.27
C GLN A 145 -13.89 5.76 14.18
N LYS A 146 -13.89 6.97 13.62
CA LYS A 146 -13.78 8.21 14.41
C LYS A 146 -14.95 8.39 15.37
N GLU A 147 -16.18 8.16 14.93
CA GLU A 147 -17.38 8.27 15.76
C GLU A 147 -17.40 7.25 16.90
N GLN A 148 -16.85 6.06 16.68
CA GLN A 148 -16.73 4.99 17.69
C GLN A 148 -15.46 5.10 18.54
N GLY A 149 -14.58 6.08 18.28
CA GLY A 149 -13.29 6.19 18.95
C GLY A 149 -12.33 5.03 18.66
N LEU A 150 -12.57 4.27 17.60
CA LEU A 150 -11.71 3.17 17.16
C LEU A 150 -10.51 3.74 16.42
N LYS A 151 -9.33 3.25 16.77
CA LYS A 151 -8.07 3.58 16.08
C LYS A 151 -7.40 2.31 15.62
N TRP A 152 -6.75 2.39 14.45
CA TRP A 152 -5.82 1.33 14.06
C TRP A 152 -4.60 1.36 15.00
N PRO A 153 -4.24 0.25 15.66
CA PRO A 153 -3.20 0.24 16.70
C PRO A 153 -1.84 0.78 16.22
N VAL A 154 -1.48 0.53 14.96
CA VAL A 154 -0.23 1.03 14.38
C VAL A 154 -0.25 2.56 14.22
N LEU A 155 -1.38 3.15 13.85
CA LEU A 155 -1.47 4.61 13.73
C LEU A 155 -1.46 5.27 15.11
N GLU A 156 -2.14 4.67 16.09
CA GLU A 156 -2.12 5.14 17.47
C GLU A 156 -0.71 5.13 18.06
N ALA A 157 0.03 4.02 17.88
CA ALA A 157 1.41 3.91 18.34
C ALA A 157 2.37 4.93 17.69
N LEU A 158 2.02 5.44 16.50
CA LEU A 158 2.81 6.42 15.75
C LEU A 158 2.28 7.85 15.91
N ASP A 159 1.28 8.06 16.75
CA ASP A 159 0.57 9.34 16.92
C ASP A 159 0.07 9.92 15.57
N ILE A 160 -0.42 9.03 14.71
CA ILE A 160 -0.95 9.38 13.39
C ILE A 160 -2.47 9.46 13.48
N GLU A 161 -3.01 10.66 13.25
CA GLU A 161 -4.43 10.84 13.02
C GLU A 161 -4.75 10.66 11.51
N PRO A 162 -5.56 9.66 11.14
CA PRO A 162 -5.97 9.44 9.75
C PRO A 162 -6.90 10.55 9.24
N GLN A 163 -6.70 10.97 8.00
CA GLN A 163 -7.50 12.02 7.34
C GLN A 163 -8.42 11.42 6.27
N TYR A 164 -9.50 12.12 5.94
CA TYR A 164 -10.34 11.74 4.80
C TYR A 164 -9.52 11.71 3.51
N TRP A 165 -9.85 10.77 2.65
CA TRP A 165 -9.24 10.49 1.38
C TRP A 165 -9.90 11.33 0.28
N SER A 166 -9.07 11.78 -0.64
CA SER A 166 -9.49 12.33 -1.94
C SER A 166 -9.18 11.33 -3.06
N GLN A 167 -9.78 11.51 -4.23
CA GLN A 167 -9.39 10.76 -5.44
C GLN A 167 -7.91 11.00 -5.77
N GLU A 168 -7.40 12.22 -5.51
CA GLU A 168 -6.00 12.56 -5.76
C GLU A 168 -5.05 11.75 -4.88
N ASP A 169 -5.41 11.49 -3.62
CA ASP A 169 -4.60 10.67 -2.73
C ASP A 169 -4.54 9.21 -3.21
N VAL A 170 -5.65 8.67 -3.71
CA VAL A 170 -5.67 7.32 -4.29
C VAL A 170 -4.79 7.26 -5.53
N VAL A 171 -4.90 8.25 -6.43
CA VAL A 171 -4.01 8.33 -7.61
C VAL A 171 -2.55 8.48 -7.20
N ALA A 172 -2.26 9.29 -6.18
CA ALA A 172 -0.90 9.50 -5.71
C ALA A 172 -0.29 8.19 -5.15
N VAL A 173 -1.07 7.44 -4.36
CA VAL A 173 -0.69 6.11 -3.85
C VAL A 173 -0.57 5.10 -4.99
N TRP A 174 -1.47 5.12 -5.97
CA TRP A 174 -1.37 4.28 -7.15
C TRP A 174 -0.10 4.59 -7.96
N ARG A 175 0.30 5.86 -8.10
CA ARG A 175 1.56 6.25 -8.75
C ARG A 175 2.79 5.71 -8.02
N LEU A 176 2.76 5.66 -6.68
CA LEU A 176 3.84 5.03 -5.90
C LEU A 176 4.03 3.56 -6.29
N PHE A 177 2.94 2.82 -6.46
CA PHE A 177 2.99 1.41 -6.86
C PHE A 177 3.25 1.24 -8.36
N SER A 178 2.74 2.14 -9.20
CA SER A 178 2.91 2.13 -10.66
C SER A 178 4.30 2.56 -11.12
N ALA A 179 5.06 3.25 -10.27
CA ALA A 179 6.51 3.42 -10.46
C ALA A 179 7.29 2.08 -10.35
N ASP A 180 6.56 0.96 -10.24
CA ASP A 180 6.93 -0.43 -10.50
C ASP A 180 8.35 -0.77 -10.06
N VAL A 181 8.56 -0.90 -8.75
CA VAL A 181 9.84 -1.29 -8.10
C VAL A 181 11.10 -0.54 -8.58
N ASN A 182 10.97 0.45 -9.47
CA ASN A 182 12.03 1.14 -10.21
C ASN A 182 12.20 2.57 -9.69
N TRP A 183 11.36 3.02 -8.75
CA TRP A 183 11.56 4.28 -8.05
C TRP A 183 12.91 4.33 -7.32
N PHE A 184 13.47 3.19 -6.90
CA PHE A 184 14.86 3.09 -6.46
C PHE A 184 15.88 3.49 -7.53
N ARG A 185 15.60 3.16 -8.80
CA ARG A 185 16.45 3.56 -9.92
C ARG A 185 16.36 5.06 -10.17
N PHE A 186 15.18 5.67 -10.02
CA PHE A 186 15.05 7.12 -10.05
C PHE A 186 15.84 7.78 -8.92
N TYR A 187 15.82 7.24 -7.71
CA TYR A 187 16.67 7.71 -6.62
C TYR A 187 18.16 7.61 -6.94
N GLN A 188 18.62 6.48 -7.48
CA GLN A 188 20.00 6.32 -7.89
C GLN A 188 20.38 7.27 -9.03
N ALA A 189 19.46 7.54 -9.97
CA ALA A 189 19.66 8.48 -11.07
C ALA A 189 19.81 9.92 -10.58
N LEU A 190 19.00 10.36 -9.61
CA LEU A 190 19.13 11.69 -8.99
C LEU A 190 20.53 11.90 -8.38
N SER A 191 21.15 10.86 -7.81
CA SER A 191 22.49 10.98 -7.22
C SER A 191 23.63 11.21 -8.22
N VAL A 192 23.37 11.02 -9.52
CA VAL A 192 24.34 11.21 -10.61
C VAL A 192 23.87 12.27 -11.61
N GLU A 193 22.78 12.98 -11.30
CA GLU A 193 22.27 14.09 -12.11
C GLU A 193 23.32 15.21 -12.18
N GLY A 194 23.53 15.77 -13.38
CA GLY A 194 24.53 16.81 -13.63
C GLY A 194 25.98 16.31 -13.76
N GLN A 195 26.24 15.01 -13.65
CA GLN A 195 27.55 14.41 -13.95
C GLN A 195 27.68 14.03 -15.43
N ASP A 196 28.90 13.70 -15.85
CA ASP A 196 29.18 13.21 -17.21
C ASP A 196 28.30 11.98 -17.55
N PRO A 197 27.61 11.96 -18.70
CA PRO A 197 26.69 10.87 -19.04
C PRO A 197 27.30 9.47 -19.04
N GLU A 198 28.57 9.30 -19.46
CA GLU A 198 29.23 7.99 -19.42
C GLU A 198 29.59 7.58 -18.00
N GLN A 199 29.98 8.54 -17.16
CA GLN A 199 30.22 8.30 -15.74
C GLN A 199 28.92 7.93 -15.01
N SER A 200 27.83 8.66 -15.26
CA SER A 200 26.50 8.38 -14.71
C SER A 200 26.00 7.01 -15.14
N TRP A 201 26.15 6.65 -16.43
CA TRP A 201 25.77 5.33 -16.93
C TRP A 201 26.57 4.20 -16.28
N ARG A 202 27.90 4.35 -16.16
CA ARG A 202 28.76 3.36 -15.51
C ARG A 202 28.38 3.18 -14.04
N GLU A 203 28.12 4.27 -13.31
CA GLU A 203 27.76 4.21 -11.90
C GLU A 203 26.37 3.61 -11.69
N LEU A 204 25.38 3.99 -12.52
CA LEU A 204 24.06 3.37 -12.50
C LEU A 204 24.13 1.88 -12.80
N ARG A 205 24.89 1.46 -13.80
CA ARG A 205 25.07 0.04 -14.15
C ARG A 205 25.79 -0.74 -13.04
N ARG A 206 26.77 -0.13 -12.37
CA ARG A 206 27.47 -0.73 -11.22
C ARG A 206 26.54 -0.93 -10.02
N ARG A 207 25.61 0.00 -9.81
CA ARG A 207 24.61 -0.06 -8.73
C ARG A 207 23.38 -0.93 -9.10
N SER A 208 23.11 -1.09 -10.39
CA SER A 208 21.99 -1.85 -10.94
C SER A 208 22.41 -3.29 -11.27
N SER A 209 22.69 -4.10 -10.25
CA SER A 209 22.71 -5.55 -10.41
C SER A 209 21.33 -6.14 -10.09
N SER A 210 20.92 -7.15 -10.86
CA SER A 210 19.68 -7.91 -10.64
C SER A 210 19.58 -8.32 -9.17
N VAL A 211 18.43 -8.05 -8.54
CA VAL A 211 18.18 -8.15 -7.10
C VAL A 211 18.86 -9.37 -6.48
N SER A 212 20.07 -9.14 -5.97
CA SER A 212 20.88 -10.13 -5.28
C SER A 212 21.60 -9.38 -4.17
N THR A 213 20.91 -9.27 -3.03
CA THR A 213 21.47 -8.90 -1.73
C THR A 213 22.27 -7.59 -1.70
N PHE A 214 21.59 -6.50 -1.32
CA PHE A 214 22.16 -5.18 -1.03
C PHE A 214 23.17 -5.23 0.14
N ARG A 215 24.38 -5.76 -0.10
CA ARG A 215 25.44 -5.89 0.90
C ARG A 215 26.22 -4.59 1.14
N ASN A 216 26.10 -3.58 0.26
CA ASN A 216 27.00 -2.42 0.23
C ASN A 216 26.29 -1.05 0.23
N LEU A 217 25.23 -0.85 1.02
CA LEU A 217 24.67 0.48 1.24
C LEU A 217 25.28 1.15 2.51
N PRO A 218 25.63 2.45 2.46
CA PRO A 218 25.99 3.24 3.64
C PRO A 218 24.96 3.10 4.78
N GLN A 219 25.41 3.20 6.04
CA GLN A 219 24.61 2.87 7.22
C GLN A 219 23.24 3.59 7.30
N LYS A 220 23.17 4.87 6.91
CA LYS A 220 21.89 5.61 6.88
C LYS A 220 20.93 5.11 5.80
N GLN A 221 21.44 4.70 4.65
CA GLN A 221 20.64 4.19 3.53
C GLN A 221 20.15 2.75 3.77
N ARG A 222 20.74 2.00 4.72
CA ARG A 222 20.29 0.64 5.08
C ARG A 222 18.91 0.61 5.75
N VAL A 223 18.53 1.62 6.52
CA VAL A 223 17.21 1.68 7.18
C VAL A 223 16.12 1.93 6.15
N LEU A 224 16.31 2.95 5.32
CA LEU A 224 15.56 3.24 4.10
C LEU A 224 15.40 1.99 3.23
N ALA A 225 16.52 1.44 2.77
CA ALA A 225 16.51 0.27 1.91
C ALA A 225 15.87 -0.94 2.59
N GLY A 226 15.99 -1.11 3.91
CA GLY A 226 15.33 -2.19 4.66
C GLY A 226 13.80 -2.06 4.69
N ILE A 227 13.28 -0.86 4.97
CA ILE A 227 11.84 -0.57 4.88
C ILE A 227 11.35 -0.87 3.46
N PHE A 228 12.08 -0.41 2.47
CA PHE A 228 11.66 -0.58 1.09
C PHE A 228 11.83 -2.00 0.54
N LEU A 229 12.84 -2.75 0.99
CA LEU A 229 13.00 -4.19 0.73
C LEU A 229 11.82 -4.99 1.28
N THR A 230 11.29 -4.57 2.44
CA THR A 230 10.12 -5.18 3.06
C THR A 230 8.85 -4.91 2.23
N LEU A 231 8.81 -3.77 1.55
CA LEU A 231 7.70 -3.36 0.69
C LEU A 231 7.84 -3.85 -0.77
N SER A 232 9.04 -4.22 -1.21
CA SER A 232 9.29 -4.72 -2.56
C SER A 232 9.24 -6.24 -2.60
N ARG A 233 8.26 -6.81 -3.30
CA ARG A 233 8.32 -8.21 -3.73
C ARG A 233 9.26 -8.29 -4.94
N SER A 234 10.35 -9.04 -4.80
CA SER A 234 11.27 -9.31 -5.91
C SER A 234 11.02 -10.70 -6.48
N GLY A 235 10.57 -10.75 -7.73
CA GLY A 235 10.29 -11.98 -8.46
C GLY A 235 8.82 -12.41 -8.36
N SER A 236 8.32 -12.99 -9.45
CA SER A 236 7.04 -13.68 -9.50
C SER A 236 7.17 -14.86 -10.47
N ASN A 237 6.40 -15.91 -10.25
CA ASN A 237 6.22 -16.99 -11.21
C ASN A 237 4.81 -16.88 -11.77
N SER A 238 4.67 -17.00 -13.09
CA SER A 238 3.36 -17.12 -13.72
C SER A 238 3.43 -18.24 -14.76
N MET A 239 2.41 -19.08 -14.78
CA MET A 239 2.31 -20.20 -15.70
C MET A 239 0.88 -20.32 -16.23
N VAL A 240 0.76 -20.52 -17.54
CA VAL A 240 -0.50 -20.85 -18.20
C VAL A 240 -0.33 -22.20 -18.89
N ILE A 241 -1.30 -23.10 -18.68
CA ILE A 241 -1.37 -24.41 -19.32
C ILE A 241 -2.60 -24.40 -20.22
N ASP A 242 -2.41 -24.65 -21.51
CA ASP A 242 -3.49 -24.84 -22.48
C ASP A 242 -4.31 -26.09 -22.12
N GLY A 243 -5.61 -26.07 -22.36
CA GLY A 243 -6.51 -27.18 -22.03
C GLY A 243 -6.12 -28.53 -22.66
N ARG A 244 -5.44 -28.52 -23.82
CA ARG A 244 -4.90 -29.73 -24.46
C ARG A 244 -3.82 -30.43 -23.62
N HIS A 245 -3.21 -29.70 -22.69
CA HIS A 245 -2.19 -30.20 -21.78
C HIS A 245 -2.73 -30.44 -20.36
N SER A 246 -4.04 -30.34 -20.12
CA SER A 246 -4.66 -30.63 -18.82
C SER A 246 -5.59 -31.85 -18.91
N ALA A 247 -5.66 -32.63 -17.83
CA ALA A 247 -6.54 -33.80 -17.76
C ALA A 247 -8.04 -33.44 -17.86
N SER A 248 -8.41 -32.21 -17.52
CA SER A 248 -9.79 -31.72 -17.58
C SER A 248 -10.18 -31.13 -18.95
N GLY A 249 -9.23 -30.96 -19.87
CA GLY A 249 -9.42 -30.24 -21.12
C GLY A 249 -9.59 -28.72 -20.96
N ARG A 250 -9.52 -28.18 -19.74
CA ARG A 250 -9.69 -26.74 -19.44
C ARG A 250 -8.34 -26.05 -19.23
N PRO A 251 -8.18 -24.79 -19.65
CA PRO A 251 -6.96 -24.03 -19.38
C PRO A 251 -6.75 -23.84 -17.87
N MET A 252 -5.50 -23.78 -17.45
CA MET A 252 -5.11 -23.53 -16.05
C MET A 252 -4.16 -22.33 -15.99
N ILE A 253 -4.31 -21.50 -14.96
CA ILE A 253 -3.42 -20.38 -14.67
C ILE A 253 -2.93 -20.49 -13.23
N ALA A 254 -1.63 -20.23 -13.02
CA ALA A 254 -1.01 -20.01 -11.73
C ALA A 254 -0.30 -18.65 -11.75
N SER A 255 -0.55 -17.82 -10.74
CA SER A 255 -0.01 -16.47 -10.58
C SER A 255 0.37 -16.18 -9.14
#